data_AF-A0A954STC8-F1
#
_entry.id   AF-A0A954STC8-F1
#
_cell.length_a   1.000
_cell.length_b   1.000
_cell.length_c   1.000
_cell.angle_alpha   90.00
_cell.angle_beta   90.00
_cell.angle_gamma   90.00
#
_symmetry.space_group_name_H-M   'P 1'
#
loop_
_entity.id
_entity.type
_entity.pdbx_description
1 polymer ?
#
loop_
_entity_poly.entity_id
_entity_poly.type
_entity_poly.pdbx_seq_one_letter_code
_entity_poly.pdbx_strand_id
1 'polypeptide(L)'
;HDAMIKEANRWGSLIAIRSNFEFGRTLARFNYFPDLARKYLSEFEQSINEDSPKSWAIDLAATRAALGNHKEVIEQLLPVVEKNPNDYGARFILGFAYERSGDLDAAIKEYLSLTALPFMDEILKFALEGSKTDPLIKSLSTVWTKKYGNTNDLEKALDEEFLKGTSALIPAREDQPKKNDKTRTVLLELFTGTSCPPCIAADLAASGLQTRYPSPEVIVVRHHLHIPAPDPLAIAEGEDRFRNYVQNDSFFQQHPETIGTPSLFVNGGVVSQIFGVGVDPVPENYKRLVESVRPLLGEETDLKISLEAVQAGDRIQVKAQAEGIELREEYRLHLLLVENDLHFAAPNGIRIHDAVVRHHINGLEGTAPADKKLEFSTEIVLPDVATSIRKYIAKTEEKIGRVFAVPPTLEKLQVVAFIQDTTNREVLQAVIVTPTSSKP
;
A
#
# COMPACT_ATOMS: atom_id res chain seq x y z
N HIS A 1 22.37 42.58 -0.64
CA HIS A 1 20.94 42.25 -0.50
C HIS A 1 20.09 43.16 -1.39
N ASP A 2 20.08 44.49 -1.20
CA ASP A 2 19.29 45.44 -2.01
C ASP A 2 19.47 45.32 -3.53
N ALA A 3 20.71 45.13 -4.02
CA ALA A 3 20.96 44.93 -5.45
C ALA A 3 20.31 43.65 -6.01
N MET A 4 20.26 42.58 -5.21
CA MET A 4 19.60 41.32 -5.56
C MET A 4 18.08 41.50 -5.62
N ILE A 5 17.50 42.17 -4.62
CA ILE A 5 16.05 42.47 -4.61
C ILE A 5 15.66 43.37 -5.77
N LYS A 6 16.48 44.38 -6.10
CA LYS A 6 16.27 45.24 -7.27
C LYS A 6 16.26 44.45 -8.58
N GLU A 7 17.15 43.48 -8.72
CA GLU A 7 17.17 42.61 -9.90
C GLU A 7 15.97 41.65 -9.93
N ALA A 8 15.64 41.03 -8.79
CA ALA A 8 14.49 40.13 -8.65
C ALA A 8 13.16 40.80 -9.02
N ASN A 9 12.99 42.08 -8.67
CA ASN A 9 11.80 42.87 -9.02
C ASN A 9 11.57 42.97 -10.53
N ARG A 10 12.61 42.87 -11.37
CA ARG A 10 12.44 42.86 -12.83
C ARG A 10 11.69 41.63 -13.33
N TRP A 11 11.69 40.55 -12.55
CA TRP A 11 11.03 39.28 -12.86
C TRP A 11 9.65 39.15 -12.17
N GLY A 12 9.26 40.11 -11.33
CA GLY A 12 7.96 40.17 -10.67
C GLY A 12 8.06 40.30 -9.14
N SER A 13 6.98 40.80 -8.53
CA SER A 13 6.91 41.04 -7.08
C SER A 13 7.05 39.75 -6.26
N LEU A 14 6.46 38.64 -6.72
CA LEU A 14 6.58 37.34 -6.04
C LEU A 14 8.03 36.83 -6.00
N ILE A 15 8.80 37.05 -7.07
CA ILE A 15 10.21 36.66 -7.12
C ILE A 15 11.04 37.53 -6.18
N ALA A 16 10.73 38.83 -6.09
CA ALA A 16 11.37 39.72 -5.12
C ALA A 16 11.05 39.33 -3.66
N ILE A 17 9.79 39.03 -3.37
CA ILE A 17 9.34 38.54 -2.04
C ILE A 17 10.06 37.23 -1.69
N ARG A 18 10.06 36.23 -2.60
CA ARG A 18 10.76 34.96 -2.38
C ARG A 18 12.26 35.16 -2.19
N SER A 19 12.89 36.05 -2.97
CA SER A 19 14.32 36.36 -2.83
C SER A 19 14.66 36.94 -1.45
N ASN A 20 13.76 37.73 -0.87
CA ASN A 20 13.93 38.25 0.50
C ASN A 20 13.89 37.11 1.54
N PHE A 21 12.91 36.22 1.39
CA PHE A 21 12.81 35.01 2.22
C PHE A 21 14.04 34.12 2.11
N GLU A 22 14.52 33.84 0.90
CA GLU A 22 15.69 32.99 0.68
C GLU A 22 16.94 33.52 1.37
N PHE A 23 17.08 34.84 1.44
CA PHE A 23 18.15 35.47 2.19
C PHE A 23 18.01 35.24 3.70
N GLY A 24 16.81 35.49 4.26
CA GLY A 24 16.50 35.20 5.67
C GLY A 24 16.69 33.72 6.03
N ARG A 25 16.25 32.82 5.16
CA ARG A 25 16.40 31.36 5.28
C ARG A 25 17.87 30.94 5.28
N THR A 26 18.68 31.53 4.40
CA THR A 26 20.12 31.26 4.35
C THR A 26 20.81 31.71 5.65
N LEU A 27 20.48 32.91 6.14
CA LEU A 27 20.99 33.42 7.41
C LEU A 27 20.63 32.49 8.58
N ALA A 28 19.37 32.07 8.65
CA ALA A 28 18.89 31.12 9.65
C ALA A 28 19.63 29.77 9.60
N ARG A 29 19.76 29.20 8.41
CA ARG A 29 20.38 27.87 8.20
C ARG A 29 21.83 27.81 8.66
N PHE A 30 22.61 28.87 8.44
CA PHE A 30 24.00 28.94 8.87
C PHE A 30 24.17 29.55 10.27
N ASN A 31 23.07 29.84 10.97
CA ASN A 31 23.05 30.57 12.23
C ASN A 31 23.84 31.90 12.14
N TYR A 32 23.80 32.55 10.99
CA TYR A 32 24.44 33.83 10.73
C TYR A 32 23.43 34.94 11.02
N PHE A 33 23.78 35.85 11.93
CA PHE A 33 22.96 37.02 12.26
C PHE A 33 21.48 36.65 12.52
N PRO A 34 21.17 35.88 13.59
CA PRO A 34 19.83 35.34 13.82
C PRO A 34 18.74 36.43 13.92
N ASP A 35 19.07 37.61 14.45
CA ASP A 35 18.11 38.73 14.51
C ASP A 35 17.81 39.30 13.12
N LEU A 36 18.81 39.33 12.24
CA LEU A 36 18.63 39.73 10.85
C LEU A 36 17.80 38.69 10.09
N ALA A 37 18.03 37.41 10.34
CA ALA A 37 17.18 36.34 9.81
C ALA A 37 15.71 36.53 10.24
N ARG A 38 15.46 36.73 11.54
CA ARG A 38 14.11 36.97 12.09
C ARG A 38 13.44 38.19 11.46
N LYS A 39 14.18 39.28 11.23
CA LYS A 39 13.68 40.47 10.53
C LYS A 39 13.15 40.10 9.14
N TYR A 40 13.97 39.45 8.31
CA TYR A 40 13.56 39.08 6.95
C TYR A 40 12.40 38.08 6.90
N LEU A 41 12.33 37.16 7.87
CA LEU A 41 11.20 36.25 7.99
C LEU A 41 9.91 36.96 8.37
N SER A 42 9.98 37.97 9.24
CA SER A 42 8.82 38.78 9.62
C SER A 42 8.33 39.67 8.47
N GLU A 43 9.25 40.25 7.71
CA GLU A 43 8.93 40.99 6.48
C GLU A 43 8.29 40.07 5.44
N PHE A 44 8.81 38.84 5.29
CA PHE A 44 8.23 37.85 4.39
C PHE A 44 6.81 37.47 4.80
N GLU A 45 6.57 37.18 6.08
CA GLU A 45 5.23 36.86 6.60
C GLU A 45 4.21 37.95 6.27
N GLN A 46 4.57 39.23 6.47
CA GLN A 46 3.71 40.37 6.17
C GLN A 46 3.39 40.52 4.68
N SER A 47 4.21 39.94 3.81
CA SER A 47 4.01 39.96 2.36
C SER A 47 3.18 38.79 1.83
N ILE A 48 2.91 37.76 2.66
CA ILE A 48 2.05 36.63 2.30
C ILE A 48 0.59 37.10 2.23
N ASN A 49 -0.08 36.75 1.15
CA ASN A 49 -1.49 37.05 0.89
C ASN A 49 -2.18 35.85 0.20
N GLU A 50 -3.46 36.01 -0.18
CA GLU A 50 -4.25 34.92 -0.79
C GLU A 50 -3.68 34.41 -2.13
N ASP A 51 -2.94 35.25 -2.86
CA ASP A 51 -2.29 34.90 -4.13
C ASP A 51 -0.92 34.22 -3.94
N SER A 52 -0.42 34.16 -2.71
CA SER A 52 0.89 33.58 -2.41
C SER A 52 0.85 32.05 -2.46
N PRO A 53 1.94 31.40 -2.92
CA PRO A 53 2.04 29.94 -2.86
C PRO A 53 1.85 29.42 -1.43
N LYS A 54 0.95 28.45 -1.25
CA LYS A 54 0.67 27.85 0.07
C LYS A 54 1.91 27.26 0.75
N SER A 55 2.90 26.78 -0.03
CA SER A 55 4.16 26.24 0.50
C SER A 55 4.97 27.27 1.30
N TRP A 56 4.75 28.58 1.07
CA TRP A 56 5.50 29.64 1.76
C TRP A 56 5.26 29.68 3.27
N ALA A 57 4.06 29.33 3.72
CA ALA A 57 3.77 29.25 5.15
C ALA A 57 4.56 28.10 5.82
N ILE A 58 4.65 26.96 5.13
CA ILE A 58 5.41 25.78 5.58
C ILE A 58 6.91 26.11 5.64
N ASP A 59 7.44 26.74 4.58
CA ASP A 59 8.84 27.17 4.52
C ASP A 59 9.21 28.17 5.62
N LEU A 60 8.33 29.14 5.89
CA LEU A 60 8.50 30.11 6.97
C LEU A 60 8.53 29.41 8.33
N ALA A 61 7.57 28.52 8.59
CA ALA A 61 7.50 27.77 9.84
C ALA A 61 8.73 26.87 10.04
N ALA A 62 9.18 26.17 9.00
CA ALA A 62 10.40 25.36 9.03
C ALA A 62 11.63 26.21 9.39
N THR A 63 11.74 27.40 8.80
CA THR A 63 12.87 28.30 9.04
C THR A 63 12.83 28.90 10.45
N ARG A 64 11.65 29.29 10.94
CA ARG A 64 11.45 29.74 12.34
C ARG A 64 11.79 28.64 13.34
N ALA A 65 11.38 27.40 13.06
CA ALA A 65 11.70 26.27 13.91
C ALA A 65 13.23 26.05 13.97
N ALA A 66 13.95 26.22 12.87
CA ALA A 66 15.41 26.16 12.86
C ALA A 66 16.09 27.28 13.67
N LEU A 67 15.45 28.43 13.84
CA LEU A 67 15.93 29.58 14.65
C LEU A 67 15.62 29.49 16.15
N GLY A 68 15.00 28.40 16.61
CA GLY A 68 14.65 28.21 18.02
C GLY A 68 13.26 28.72 18.42
N ASN A 69 12.46 29.25 17.49
CA ASN A 69 11.11 29.78 17.74
C ASN A 69 10.06 28.67 17.91
N HIS A 70 10.37 27.59 18.64
CA HIS A 70 9.56 26.36 18.66
C HIS A 70 8.14 26.55 19.17
N LYS A 71 7.95 27.31 20.27
CA LYS A 71 6.62 27.56 20.85
C LYS A 71 5.69 28.30 19.91
N GLU A 72 6.21 29.36 19.28
CA GLU A 72 5.48 30.16 18.30
C GLU A 72 5.11 29.30 17.07
N VAL A 73 6.02 28.45 16.60
CA VAL A 73 5.74 27.51 15.50
C VAL A 73 4.64 26.52 15.88
N ILE A 74 4.65 25.98 17.10
CA ILE A 74 3.58 25.09 17.59
C ILE A 74 2.23 25.81 17.58
N GLU A 75 2.16 27.02 18.16
CA GLU A 75 0.93 27.84 18.20
C GLU A 75 0.39 28.14 16.80
N GLN A 76 1.28 28.37 15.83
CA GLN A 76 0.91 28.65 14.44
C GLN A 76 0.47 27.40 13.67
N LEU A 77 1.17 26.27 13.81
CA LEU A 77 0.95 25.07 13.00
C LEU A 77 -0.11 24.12 13.56
N LEU A 78 -0.33 24.09 14.87
CA LEU A 78 -1.36 23.24 15.47
C LEU A 78 -2.75 23.42 14.82
N PRO A 79 -3.33 24.64 14.70
CA PRO A 79 -4.63 24.81 14.05
C PRO A 79 -4.61 24.47 12.56
N VAL A 80 -3.45 24.60 11.89
CA VAL A 80 -3.28 24.22 10.48
C VAL A 80 -3.42 22.71 10.32
N VAL A 81 -2.73 21.94 11.17
CA VAL A 81 -2.78 20.47 11.18
C VAL A 81 -4.15 19.97 11.60
N GLU A 82 -4.82 20.61 12.57
CA GLU A 82 -6.18 20.25 12.98
C GLU A 82 -7.20 20.46 11.86
N LYS A 83 -7.07 21.55 11.09
CA LYS A 83 -7.95 21.84 9.95
C LYS A 83 -7.61 21.00 8.72
N ASN A 84 -6.34 20.68 8.51
CA ASN A 84 -5.86 19.87 7.40
C ASN A 84 -4.89 18.77 7.90
N PRO A 85 -5.42 17.63 8.36
CA PRO A 85 -4.61 16.53 8.86
C PRO A 85 -3.64 15.91 7.85
N ASN A 86 -3.83 16.21 6.55
CA ASN A 86 -3.00 15.70 5.46
C ASN A 86 -1.92 16.71 5.03
N ASP A 87 -1.73 17.83 5.76
CA ASP A 87 -0.59 18.71 5.54
C ASP A 87 0.69 18.09 6.13
N TYR A 88 1.26 17.12 5.42
CA TYR A 88 2.40 16.33 5.90
C TYR A 88 3.62 17.20 6.25
N GLY A 89 3.83 18.29 5.50
CA GLY A 89 4.90 19.26 5.77
C GLY A 89 4.70 19.99 7.09
N ALA A 90 3.51 20.53 7.33
CA ALA A 90 3.17 21.17 8.61
C ALA A 90 3.29 20.19 9.78
N ARG A 91 2.84 18.94 9.62
CA ARG A 91 2.95 17.89 10.64
C ARG A 91 4.39 17.54 10.99
N PHE A 92 5.26 17.43 9.97
CA PHE A 92 6.68 17.17 10.20
C PHE A 92 7.34 18.31 10.99
N ILE A 93 7.07 19.56 10.63
CA ILE A 93 7.62 20.74 11.31
C ILE A 93 7.07 20.85 12.73
N LEU A 94 5.78 20.52 12.93
CA LEU A 94 5.16 20.48 14.25
C LEU A 94 5.83 19.41 15.14
N GLY A 95 6.06 18.21 14.62
CA GLY A 95 6.83 17.16 15.31
C GLY A 95 8.25 17.61 15.70
N PHE A 96 8.92 18.32 14.79
CA PHE A 96 10.25 18.90 15.07
C PHE A 96 10.20 19.98 16.16
N ALA A 97 9.21 20.87 16.13
CA ALA A 97 9.04 21.90 17.15
C ALA A 97 8.72 21.29 18.53
N TYR A 98 7.90 20.24 18.58
CA TYR A 98 7.66 19.48 19.80
C TYR A 98 8.92 18.80 20.32
N GLU A 99 9.71 18.15 19.44
CA GLU A 99 10.98 17.53 19.84
C GLU A 99 11.91 18.56 20.49
N ARG A 100 12.06 19.73 19.86
CA ARG A 100 12.99 20.77 20.33
C ARG A 100 12.52 21.51 21.57
N SER A 101 11.20 21.57 21.79
CA SER A 101 10.62 22.13 23.02
C SER A 101 10.58 21.13 24.18
N GLY A 102 10.89 19.85 23.91
CA GLY A 102 10.97 18.78 24.92
C GLY A 102 9.67 18.00 25.12
N ASP A 103 8.62 18.29 24.36
CA ASP A 103 7.38 17.51 24.38
C ASP A 103 7.54 16.24 23.53
N LEU A 104 8.14 15.21 24.11
CA LEU A 104 8.42 13.96 23.40
C LEU A 104 7.15 13.20 23.03
N ASP A 105 6.07 13.32 23.80
CA ASP A 105 4.79 12.67 23.51
C ASP A 105 4.19 13.22 22.22
N ALA A 106 4.08 14.55 22.12
CA ALA A 106 3.57 15.21 20.93
C ALA A 106 4.48 15.02 19.71
N ALA A 107 5.81 15.04 19.90
CA ALA A 107 6.77 14.75 18.83
C ALA A 107 6.62 13.32 18.27
N ILE A 108 6.52 12.32 19.15
CA ILE A 108 6.30 10.92 18.74
C ILE A 108 4.99 10.80 17.97
N LYS A 109 3.89 11.42 18.45
CA LYS A 109 2.60 11.36 17.75
C LYS A 109 2.70 11.84 16.31
N GLU A 110 3.31 13.00 16.07
CA GLU A 110 3.44 13.55 14.72
C GLU A 110 4.36 12.68 13.85
N TYR A 111 5.56 12.32 14.34
CA TYR A 111 6.49 11.51 13.57
C TYR A 111 6.01 10.08 13.32
N LEU A 112 5.35 9.44 14.27
CA LEU A 112 4.84 8.07 14.14
C LEU A 112 3.82 7.99 13.02
N SER A 113 2.85 8.89 13.02
CA SER A 113 1.80 8.92 12.00
C SER A 113 2.29 9.25 10.59
N LEU A 114 3.44 9.93 10.44
CA LEU A 114 4.07 10.16 9.15
C LEU A 114 4.89 8.95 8.72
N THR A 115 5.72 8.44 9.62
CA THR A 115 6.59 7.27 9.36
C THR A 115 5.79 6.02 9.01
N ALA A 116 4.61 5.86 9.60
CA ALA A 116 3.74 4.73 9.34
C ALA A 116 3.11 4.77 7.95
N LEU A 117 2.99 5.93 7.30
CA LEU A 117 2.32 6.02 5.99
C LEU A 117 3.29 5.68 4.83
N PRO A 118 2.84 4.91 3.82
CA PRO A 118 3.68 4.54 2.69
C PRO A 118 4.26 5.74 1.93
N PHE A 119 5.53 5.61 1.53
CA PHE A 119 6.26 6.57 0.68
C PHE A 119 6.39 8.00 1.26
N MET A 120 6.15 8.18 2.56
CA MET A 120 6.08 9.51 3.18
C MET A 120 7.43 10.25 3.19
N ASP A 121 8.56 9.55 3.32
CA ASP A 121 9.88 10.17 3.21
C ASP A 121 10.09 10.88 1.87
N GLU A 122 9.65 10.27 0.76
CA GLU A 122 9.76 10.89 -0.57
C GLU A 122 8.76 12.05 -0.72
N ILE A 123 7.53 11.89 -0.23
CA ILE A 123 6.52 12.96 -0.23
C ILE A 123 7.04 14.20 0.52
N LEU A 124 7.66 14.02 1.70
CA LEU A 124 8.19 15.13 2.48
C LEU A 124 9.37 15.82 1.82
N LYS A 125 10.24 15.09 1.10
CA LYS A 125 11.33 15.72 0.33
C LYS A 125 10.81 16.72 -0.69
N PHE A 126 9.68 16.42 -1.33
CA PHE A 126 9.00 17.35 -2.24
C PHE A 126 8.31 18.48 -1.47
N ALA A 127 7.60 18.17 -0.39
CA ALA A 127 6.85 19.16 0.40
C ALA A 127 7.73 20.22 1.09
N LEU A 128 8.99 19.89 1.39
CA LEU A 128 9.95 20.75 2.10
C LEU A 128 11.02 21.36 1.18
N GLU A 129 10.74 21.42 -0.13
CA GLU A 129 11.51 22.10 -1.19
C GLU A 129 13.05 21.87 -1.11
N GLY A 130 13.48 20.62 -0.90
CA GLY A 130 14.90 20.26 -0.90
C GLY A 130 15.66 20.59 0.40
N SER A 131 14.97 20.94 1.47
CA SER A 131 15.55 20.92 2.82
C SER A 131 16.09 19.51 3.11
N LYS A 132 17.35 19.41 3.51
CA LYS A 132 17.92 18.12 3.95
C LYS A 132 17.23 17.71 5.25
N THR A 133 16.21 16.87 5.14
CA THR A 133 15.57 16.22 6.29
C THR A 133 16.23 14.87 6.52
N ASP A 134 16.42 14.52 7.79
CA ASP A 134 16.72 13.14 8.15
C ASP A 134 15.52 12.25 7.78
N PRO A 135 15.73 10.96 7.46
CA PRO A 135 14.64 10.02 7.27
C PRO A 135 13.68 10.05 8.47
N LEU A 136 12.38 9.93 8.23
CA LEU A 136 11.34 9.98 9.26
C LEU A 136 11.60 8.99 10.39
N ILE A 137 11.98 7.76 10.03
CA ILE A 137 12.30 6.70 10.99
C ILE A 137 13.45 7.08 11.92
N LYS A 138 14.43 7.88 11.46
CA LYS A 138 15.54 8.34 12.30
C LYS A 138 15.05 9.38 13.31
N SER A 139 14.21 10.32 12.88
CA SER A 139 13.61 11.32 13.77
C SER A 139 12.73 10.64 14.83
N LEU A 140 11.84 9.75 14.40
CA LEU A 140 11.00 8.95 15.28
C LEU A 140 11.81 8.10 16.27
N SER A 141 12.79 7.33 15.79
CA SER A 141 13.62 6.47 16.65
C SER A 141 14.39 7.27 17.70
N THR A 142 14.81 8.49 17.35
CA THR A 142 15.52 9.41 18.26
C THR A 142 14.61 9.85 19.40
N VAL A 143 13.42 10.38 19.10
CA VAL A 143 12.47 10.83 20.14
C VAL A 143 11.92 9.65 20.94
N TRP A 144 11.70 8.51 20.28
CA TRP A 144 11.24 7.28 20.90
C TRP A 144 12.26 6.77 21.93
N THR A 145 13.54 6.70 21.55
CA THR A 145 14.61 6.26 22.46
C THR A 145 14.81 7.24 23.61
N LYS A 146 14.72 8.56 23.37
CA LYS A 146 14.77 9.56 24.44
C LYS A 146 13.67 9.35 25.49
N LYS A 147 12.49 8.90 25.06
CA LYS A 147 11.33 8.70 25.94
C LYS A 147 11.30 7.34 26.64
N TYR A 148 11.56 6.28 25.90
CA TYR A 148 11.38 4.89 26.37
C TYR A 148 12.70 4.16 26.65
N GLY A 149 13.85 4.75 26.31
CA GLY A 149 15.19 4.19 26.53
C GLY A 149 15.60 3.06 25.57
N ASN A 150 14.70 2.61 24.68
CA ASN A 150 14.94 1.56 23.68
C ASN A 150 13.90 1.66 22.54
N THR A 151 14.01 0.83 21.50
CA THR A 151 13.09 0.80 20.33
C THR A 151 12.31 -0.51 20.20
N ASN A 152 12.24 -1.33 21.25
CA ASN A 152 11.70 -2.69 21.16
C ASN A 152 10.23 -2.73 20.71
N ASP A 153 9.43 -1.76 21.17
CA ASP A 153 8.00 -1.66 20.84
C ASP A 153 7.72 -0.77 19.61
N LEU A 154 8.76 -0.23 18.95
CA LEU A 154 8.60 0.76 17.88
C LEU A 154 7.97 0.14 16.62
N GLU A 155 8.43 -1.03 16.19
CA GLU A 155 7.89 -1.70 14.99
C GLU A 155 6.40 -2.03 15.16
N LYS A 156 6.02 -2.52 16.35
CA LYS A 156 4.62 -2.79 16.68
C LYS A 156 3.78 -1.51 16.64
N ALA A 157 4.27 -0.41 17.21
CA ALA A 157 3.57 0.87 17.17
C ALA A 157 3.42 1.43 15.75
N LEU A 158 4.42 1.21 14.89
CA LEU A 158 4.35 1.57 13.47
C LEU A 158 3.30 0.76 12.72
N ASP A 159 3.18 -0.54 12.99
CA ASP A 159 2.17 -1.40 12.38
C ASP A 159 0.75 -1.00 12.83
N GLU A 160 0.57 -0.73 14.12
CA GLU A 160 -0.71 -0.25 14.67
C GLU A 160 -1.12 1.10 14.07
N GLU A 161 -0.19 2.06 13.98
CA GLU A 161 -0.47 3.36 13.38
C GLU A 161 -0.66 3.26 11.85
N PHE A 162 0.02 2.33 11.16
CA PHE A 162 -0.20 2.06 9.74
C PHE A 162 -1.62 1.56 9.48
N LEU A 163 -2.09 0.57 10.25
CA LEU A 163 -3.46 0.04 10.12
C LEU A 163 -4.49 1.13 10.37
N LYS A 164 -4.31 1.92 11.43
CA LYS A 164 -5.20 3.03 11.77
C LYS A 164 -5.21 4.10 10.69
N GLY A 165 -4.04 4.55 10.25
CA GLY A 165 -3.88 5.60 9.26
C GLY A 165 -4.46 5.20 7.91
N THR A 166 -4.17 3.99 7.43
CA THR A 166 -4.67 3.48 6.15
C THR A 166 -6.16 3.19 6.18
N SER A 167 -6.69 2.65 7.28
CA SER A 167 -8.14 2.41 7.43
C SER A 167 -8.96 3.70 7.40
N ALA A 168 -8.41 4.80 7.94
CA ALA A 168 -9.07 6.11 7.92
C ALA A 168 -9.21 6.70 6.50
N LEU A 169 -8.42 6.22 5.53
CA LEU A 169 -8.50 6.64 4.13
C LEU A 169 -9.66 5.97 3.39
N ILE A 170 -10.18 4.86 3.90
CA ILE A 170 -11.18 4.05 3.20
C ILE A 170 -12.58 4.62 3.49
N PRO A 171 -13.28 5.20 2.48
CA PRO A 171 -14.64 5.69 2.64
C PRO A 171 -15.58 4.64 3.25
N ALA A 172 -16.59 5.11 3.97
CA ALA A 172 -17.65 4.26 4.45
C ALA A 172 -18.37 3.58 3.28
N ARG A 173 -18.85 2.35 3.52
CA ARG A 173 -19.70 1.64 2.59
C ARG A 173 -21.07 2.33 2.53
N GLU A 174 -21.58 2.58 1.32
CA GLU A 174 -22.85 3.26 1.11
C GLU A 174 -24.01 2.30 0.82
N ASP A 175 -23.73 1.06 0.41
CA ASP A 175 -24.70 0.06 0.00
C ASP A 175 -24.84 -1.11 0.99
N GLN A 176 -25.96 -1.82 0.89
CA GLN A 176 -26.20 -3.09 1.59
C GLN A 176 -26.73 -4.12 0.57
N PRO A 177 -25.89 -4.98 -0.02
CA PRO A 177 -26.35 -6.03 -0.89
C PRO A 177 -26.99 -7.14 -0.06
N LYS A 178 -27.99 -7.79 -0.68
CA LYS A 178 -28.69 -8.92 -0.08
C LYS A 178 -27.89 -10.19 -0.38
N LYS A 179 -27.22 -10.73 0.64
CA LYS A 179 -26.61 -12.05 0.59
C LYS A 179 -27.69 -13.13 0.61
N ASN A 180 -27.53 -14.16 -0.22
CA ASN A 180 -28.28 -15.40 -0.16
C ASN A 180 -27.37 -16.61 -0.48
N ASP A 181 -27.95 -17.80 -0.55
CA ASP A 181 -27.25 -19.06 -0.81
C ASP A 181 -26.81 -19.25 -2.27
N LYS A 182 -27.21 -18.33 -3.16
CA LYS A 182 -26.84 -18.30 -4.58
C LYS A 182 -25.89 -17.17 -4.93
N THR A 183 -25.44 -16.36 -3.96
CA THR A 183 -24.57 -15.22 -4.22
C THR A 183 -23.28 -15.66 -4.92
N ARG A 184 -23.02 -15.11 -6.10
CA ARG A 184 -21.75 -15.22 -6.81
C ARG A 184 -20.71 -14.37 -6.09
N THR A 185 -19.61 -14.98 -5.67
CA THR A 185 -18.49 -14.26 -5.07
C THR A 185 -17.68 -13.57 -6.16
N VAL A 186 -17.35 -12.30 -5.95
CA VAL A 186 -16.43 -11.56 -6.83
C VAL A 186 -14.99 -11.88 -6.43
N LEU A 187 -14.16 -12.28 -7.39
CA LEU A 187 -12.72 -12.45 -7.21
C LEU A 187 -11.96 -11.26 -7.80
N LEU A 188 -11.11 -10.62 -6.99
CA LEU A 188 -10.15 -9.61 -7.43
C LEU A 188 -8.73 -10.20 -7.34
N GLU A 189 -8.07 -10.33 -8.48
CA GLU A 189 -6.64 -10.66 -8.57
C GLU A 189 -5.86 -9.35 -8.77
N LEU A 190 -4.99 -9.00 -7.82
CA LEU A 190 -4.08 -7.84 -7.88
C LEU A 190 -2.65 -8.32 -8.09
N PHE A 191 -2.01 -7.83 -9.13
CA PHE A 191 -0.59 -8.01 -9.40
C PHE A 191 0.16 -6.76 -8.95
N THR A 192 1.07 -6.91 -7.99
CA THR A 192 1.72 -5.80 -7.26
C THR A 192 3.22 -6.06 -7.04
N GLY A 193 3.92 -5.12 -6.38
CA GLY A 193 5.29 -5.29 -5.92
C GLY A 193 5.66 -4.41 -4.71
N THR A 194 6.49 -4.92 -3.81
CA THR A 194 6.97 -4.25 -2.57
C THR A 194 7.85 -3.04 -2.87
N SER A 195 8.37 -2.95 -4.08
CA SER A 195 9.23 -1.85 -4.56
C SER A 195 8.54 -1.05 -5.67
N CYS A 196 7.22 -1.10 -5.75
CA CYS A 196 6.40 -0.39 -6.74
C CYS A 196 5.65 0.78 -6.08
N PRO A 197 6.14 2.03 -6.18
CA PRO A 197 5.41 3.20 -5.67
C PRO A 197 3.99 3.37 -6.23
N PRO A 198 3.72 3.20 -7.56
CA PRO A 198 2.36 3.35 -8.06
C PRO A 198 1.40 2.23 -7.60
N CYS A 199 1.92 1.13 -7.04
CA CYS A 199 1.09 0.04 -6.52
C CYS A 199 0.47 0.37 -5.16
N ILE A 200 1.03 1.32 -4.41
CA ILE A 200 0.60 1.64 -3.02
C ILE A 200 -0.90 1.91 -2.96
N ALA A 201 -1.40 2.79 -3.82
CA ALA A 201 -2.81 3.14 -3.78
C ALA A 201 -3.72 1.98 -4.21
N ALA A 202 -3.25 1.09 -5.08
CA ALA A 202 -4.00 -0.10 -5.50
C ALA A 202 -4.10 -1.14 -4.37
N ASP A 203 -2.98 -1.42 -3.69
CA ASP A 203 -2.93 -2.35 -2.56
C ASP A 203 -3.83 -1.91 -1.40
N LEU A 204 -3.74 -0.63 -1.02
CA LEU A 204 -4.55 -0.08 0.06
C LEU A 204 -6.03 -0.01 -0.31
N ALA A 205 -6.36 0.37 -1.55
CA ALA A 205 -7.74 0.38 -2.03
C ALA A 205 -8.34 -1.04 -2.07
N ALA A 206 -7.57 -2.04 -2.53
CA ALA A 206 -7.99 -3.45 -2.51
C ALA A 206 -8.17 -3.99 -1.08
N SER A 207 -7.31 -3.59 -0.14
CA SER A 207 -7.45 -3.93 1.28
C SER A 207 -8.72 -3.31 1.88
N GLY A 208 -8.99 -2.05 1.53
CA GLY A 208 -10.25 -1.39 1.87
C GLY A 208 -11.46 -2.12 1.30
N LEU A 209 -11.41 -2.55 0.03
CA LEU A 209 -12.47 -3.32 -0.60
C LEU A 209 -12.72 -4.64 0.15
N GLN A 210 -11.68 -5.41 0.42
CA GLN A 210 -11.76 -6.66 1.19
C GLN A 210 -12.38 -6.46 2.59
N THR A 211 -12.04 -5.35 3.25
CA THR A 211 -12.57 -5.01 4.58
C THR A 211 -14.05 -4.61 4.53
N ARG A 212 -14.46 -3.87 3.51
CA ARG A 212 -15.83 -3.32 3.38
C ARG A 212 -16.81 -4.31 2.74
N TYR A 213 -16.31 -5.23 1.94
CA TYR A 213 -17.05 -6.28 1.23
C TYR A 213 -16.42 -7.65 1.53
N PRO A 214 -16.47 -8.14 2.77
CA PRO A 214 -15.82 -9.39 3.15
C PRO A 214 -16.44 -10.59 2.44
N SER A 215 -15.70 -11.70 2.39
CA SER A 215 -16.19 -12.98 1.87
C SER A 215 -17.56 -13.37 2.50
N PRO A 216 -18.52 -13.87 1.70
CA PRO A 216 -18.40 -14.29 0.31
C PRO A 216 -18.77 -13.20 -0.71
N GLU A 217 -18.74 -11.91 -0.37
CA GLU A 217 -19.02 -10.86 -1.36
C GLU A 217 -17.83 -10.67 -2.30
N VAL A 218 -16.66 -10.34 -1.73
CA VAL A 218 -15.42 -10.16 -2.46
C VAL A 218 -14.32 -11.01 -1.82
N ILE A 219 -13.54 -11.67 -2.67
CA ILE A 219 -12.26 -12.27 -2.33
C ILE A 219 -11.19 -11.48 -3.08
N VAL A 220 -10.14 -11.06 -2.36
CA VAL A 220 -8.95 -10.45 -2.96
C VAL A 220 -7.80 -11.43 -2.83
N VAL A 221 -6.98 -11.55 -3.88
CA VAL A 221 -5.69 -12.24 -3.82
C VAL A 221 -4.61 -11.37 -4.48
N ARG A 222 -3.38 -11.43 -3.95
CA ARG A 222 -2.26 -10.61 -4.38
C ARG A 222 -1.11 -11.47 -4.90
N HIS A 223 -0.76 -11.25 -6.15
CA HIS A 223 0.44 -11.82 -6.77
C HIS A 223 1.54 -10.76 -6.75
N HIS A 224 2.60 -11.02 -5.98
CA HIS A 224 3.80 -10.19 -6.00
C HIS A 224 4.66 -10.55 -7.20
N LEU A 225 5.15 -9.52 -7.89
CA LEU A 225 6.00 -9.63 -9.07
C LEU A 225 7.33 -8.89 -8.84
N HIS A 226 8.36 -9.30 -9.56
CA HIS A 226 9.66 -8.61 -9.63
C HIS A 226 9.60 -7.34 -10.51
N ILE A 227 8.49 -6.57 -10.45
CA ILE A 227 8.22 -5.37 -11.24
C ILE A 227 7.84 -4.21 -10.32
N PRO A 228 8.51 -3.03 -10.43
CA PRO A 228 9.61 -2.72 -11.34
C PRO A 228 10.98 -3.22 -10.85
N ALA A 229 11.04 -3.81 -9.66
CA ALA A 229 12.28 -4.23 -9.01
C ALA A 229 12.06 -5.57 -8.27
N PRO A 230 13.15 -6.27 -7.92
CA PRO A 230 13.10 -7.50 -7.13
C PRO A 230 12.24 -7.39 -5.87
N ASP A 231 11.47 -8.44 -5.63
CA ASP A 231 10.42 -8.52 -4.62
C ASP A 231 10.56 -9.85 -3.84
N PRO A 232 10.69 -9.83 -2.50
CA PRO A 232 10.87 -11.03 -1.70
C PRO A 232 9.61 -11.90 -1.54
N LEU A 233 8.43 -11.37 -1.87
CA LEU A 233 7.14 -12.06 -1.77
C LEU A 233 6.73 -12.73 -3.07
N ALA A 234 7.43 -12.46 -4.18
CA ALA A 234 7.16 -13.06 -5.48
C ALA A 234 7.40 -14.57 -5.52
N ILE A 235 6.60 -15.26 -6.32
CA ILE A 235 6.73 -16.69 -6.61
C ILE A 235 6.69 -16.91 -8.13
N ALA A 236 7.30 -17.98 -8.63
CA ALA A 236 7.33 -18.29 -10.06
C ALA A 236 5.91 -18.38 -10.65
N GLU A 237 5.01 -19.04 -9.93
CA GLU A 237 3.64 -19.29 -10.37
C GLU A 237 2.82 -18.00 -10.50
N GLY A 238 3.10 -16.98 -9.70
CA GLY A 238 2.45 -15.67 -9.77
C GLY A 238 2.87 -14.86 -10.99
N GLU A 239 4.16 -14.92 -11.35
CA GLU A 239 4.67 -14.36 -12.61
C GLU A 239 4.08 -15.08 -13.82
N ASP A 240 3.94 -16.40 -13.74
CA ASP A 240 3.34 -17.20 -14.81
C ASP A 240 1.85 -16.87 -14.98
N ARG A 241 1.12 -16.69 -13.86
CA ARG A 241 -0.27 -16.21 -13.84
C ARG A 241 -0.41 -14.83 -14.47
N PHE A 242 0.48 -13.90 -14.13
CA PHE A 242 0.49 -12.56 -14.74
C PHE A 242 0.73 -12.62 -16.25
N ARG A 243 1.75 -13.39 -16.68
CA ARG A 243 2.06 -13.59 -18.10
C ARG A 243 0.88 -14.18 -18.87
N ASN A 244 0.18 -15.14 -18.28
CA ASN A 244 -1.01 -15.73 -18.90
C ASN A 244 -2.11 -14.69 -19.14
N TYR A 245 -2.37 -13.79 -18.18
CA TYR A 245 -3.32 -12.70 -18.37
C TYR A 245 -2.91 -11.74 -19.47
N VAL A 246 -1.71 -11.16 -19.39
CA VAL A 246 -1.31 -10.07 -20.30
C VAL A 246 -1.08 -10.52 -21.73
N GLN A 247 -0.69 -11.79 -21.96
CA GLN A 247 -0.50 -12.32 -23.31
C GLN A 247 -1.83 -12.59 -24.04
N ASN A 248 -2.87 -12.95 -23.29
CA ASN A 248 -4.12 -13.44 -23.87
C ASN A 248 -5.26 -12.40 -23.82
N ASP A 249 -5.05 -11.25 -23.19
CA ASP A 249 -6.07 -10.21 -23.07
C ASP A 249 -5.96 -9.11 -24.15
N SER A 250 -7.11 -8.78 -24.76
CA SER A 250 -7.17 -7.81 -25.85
C SER A 250 -6.83 -6.39 -25.40
N PHE A 251 -7.06 -6.03 -24.13
CA PHE A 251 -6.67 -4.74 -23.58
C PHE A 251 -5.14 -4.58 -23.64
N PHE A 252 -4.38 -5.56 -23.15
CA PHE A 252 -2.92 -5.49 -23.14
C PHE A 252 -2.30 -5.64 -24.54
N GLN A 253 -2.97 -6.32 -25.46
CA GLN A 253 -2.56 -6.33 -26.88
C GLN A 253 -2.70 -4.94 -27.52
N GLN A 254 -3.73 -4.17 -27.14
CA GLN A 254 -3.96 -2.81 -27.63
C GLN A 254 -3.12 -1.76 -26.88
N HIS A 255 -2.78 -2.05 -25.62
CA HIS A 255 -2.08 -1.16 -24.69
C HIS A 255 -0.84 -1.83 -24.08
N PRO A 256 0.14 -2.32 -24.87
CA PRO A 256 1.30 -3.03 -24.36
C PRO A 256 2.16 -2.18 -23.40
N GLU A 257 2.09 -0.85 -23.48
CA GLU A 257 2.73 0.09 -22.57
C GLU A 257 2.21 0.03 -21.13
N THR A 258 1.04 -0.58 -20.92
CA THR A 258 0.41 -0.73 -19.61
C THR A 258 0.76 -2.04 -18.91
N ILE A 259 1.51 -2.93 -19.57
CA ILE A 259 1.94 -4.21 -18.99
C ILE A 259 2.93 -3.93 -17.87
N GLY A 260 2.48 -4.12 -16.63
CA GLY A 260 3.31 -3.95 -15.44
C GLY A 260 2.50 -4.02 -14.16
N THR A 261 3.08 -3.50 -13.08
CA THR A 261 2.41 -3.38 -11.78
C THR A 261 2.08 -1.90 -11.48
N PRO A 262 0.91 -1.61 -10.87
CA PRO A 262 -0.15 -2.56 -10.54
C PRO A 262 -0.96 -2.98 -11.77
N SER A 263 -1.45 -4.22 -11.78
CA SER A 263 -2.46 -4.70 -12.73
C SER A 263 -3.56 -5.44 -11.97
N LEU A 264 -4.83 -5.17 -12.29
CA LEU A 264 -5.98 -5.70 -11.55
C LEU A 264 -6.97 -6.39 -12.47
N PHE A 265 -7.55 -7.48 -11.98
CA PHE A 265 -8.57 -8.24 -12.68
C PHE A 265 -9.73 -8.53 -11.73
N VAL A 266 -10.95 -8.16 -12.12
CA VAL A 266 -12.19 -8.47 -11.40
C VAL A 266 -12.95 -9.51 -12.19
N ASN A 267 -13.18 -10.67 -11.57
CA ASN A 267 -13.68 -11.89 -12.22
C ASN A 267 -12.95 -12.23 -13.55
N GLY A 268 -11.64 -11.95 -13.60
CA GLY A 268 -10.80 -12.16 -14.77
C GLY A 268 -10.87 -11.09 -15.86
N GLY A 269 -11.75 -10.10 -15.73
CA GLY A 269 -11.80 -8.92 -16.58
C GLY A 269 -10.88 -7.81 -16.08
N VAL A 270 -10.17 -7.13 -16.99
CA VAL A 270 -9.21 -6.07 -16.66
C VAL A 270 -9.92 -4.87 -16.01
N VAL A 271 -9.38 -4.40 -14.88
CA VAL A 271 -9.72 -3.10 -14.28
C VAL A 271 -8.50 -2.20 -14.36
N SER A 272 -8.57 -1.16 -15.17
CA SER A 272 -7.46 -0.22 -15.40
C SER A 272 -7.59 1.04 -14.55
N GLN A 273 -6.57 1.91 -14.61
CA GLN A 273 -6.55 3.22 -13.92
C GLN A 273 -6.62 3.17 -12.37
N ILE A 274 -6.28 2.02 -11.78
CA ILE A 274 -6.12 1.85 -10.33
C ILE A 274 -4.63 1.84 -10.02
N PHE A 275 -4.05 3.02 -9.83
CA PHE A 275 -2.65 3.20 -9.46
C PHE A 275 -2.49 4.52 -8.72
N GLY A 276 -1.37 4.71 -8.02
CA GLY A 276 -1.09 5.96 -7.33
C GLY A 276 0.07 5.84 -6.35
N VAL A 277 0.86 6.91 -6.28
CA VAL A 277 1.99 7.03 -5.35
C VAL A 277 1.49 7.58 -4.03
N GLY A 278 1.93 6.97 -2.92
CA GLY A 278 1.53 7.38 -1.58
C GLY A 278 0.05 7.12 -1.28
N VAL A 279 -0.48 7.86 -0.32
CA VAL A 279 -1.80 7.58 0.27
C VAL A 279 -2.93 8.47 -0.25
N ASP A 280 -2.62 9.64 -0.83
CA ASP A 280 -3.63 10.60 -1.29
C ASP A 280 -4.58 10.03 -2.37
N PRO A 281 -4.13 9.18 -3.32
CA PRO A 281 -5.03 8.60 -4.32
C PRO A 281 -5.92 7.45 -3.79
N VAL A 282 -5.68 6.95 -2.58
CA VAL A 282 -6.37 5.75 -2.03
C VAL A 282 -7.89 5.90 -2.00
N PRO A 283 -8.48 7.00 -1.50
CA PRO A 283 -9.94 7.10 -1.40
C PRO A 283 -10.63 7.08 -2.77
N GLU A 284 -10.02 7.70 -3.77
CA GLU A 284 -10.55 7.75 -5.14
C GLU A 284 -10.40 6.40 -5.86
N ASN A 285 -9.24 5.75 -5.72
CA ASN A 285 -9.03 4.41 -6.26
C ASN A 285 -9.97 3.38 -5.63
N TYR A 286 -10.23 3.48 -4.32
CA TYR A 286 -11.24 2.65 -3.66
C TYR A 286 -12.63 2.85 -4.28
N LYS A 287 -13.06 4.09 -4.54
CA LYS A 287 -14.35 4.36 -5.20
C LYS A 287 -14.42 3.72 -6.58
N ARG A 288 -13.38 3.86 -7.40
CA ARG A 288 -13.31 3.24 -8.74
C ARG A 288 -13.35 1.71 -8.68
N LEU A 289 -12.69 1.11 -7.69
CA LEU A 289 -12.79 -0.34 -7.45
C LEU A 289 -14.21 -0.74 -7.08
N VAL A 290 -14.86 0.00 -6.18
CA VAL A 290 -16.26 -0.22 -5.83
C VAL A 290 -17.18 -0.08 -7.05
N GLU A 291 -16.97 0.90 -7.92
CA GLU A 291 -17.73 1.06 -9.17
C GLU A 291 -17.58 -0.13 -10.11
N SER A 292 -16.39 -0.76 -10.12
CA SER A 292 -16.12 -1.95 -10.94
C SER A 292 -16.75 -3.22 -10.36
N VAL A 293 -16.86 -3.30 -9.03
CA VAL A 293 -17.34 -4.50 -8.31
C VAL A 293 -18.85 -4.45 -8.08
N ARG A 294 -19.42 -3.28 -7.80
CA ARG A 294 -20.83 -3.10 -7.43
C ARG A 294 -21.83 -3.72 -8.41
N PRO A 295 -21.67 -3.64 -9.73
CA PRO A 295 -22.59 -4.27 -10.68
C PRO A 295 -22.63 -5.80 -10.57
N LEU A 296 -21.55 -6.39 -10.08
CA LEU A 296 -21.39 -7.84 -9.91
C LEU A 296 -21.90 -8.32 -8.54
N LEU A 297 -22.05 -7.38 -7.58
CA LEU A 297 -22.56 -7.70 -6.25
C LEU A 297 -24.03 -8.11 -6.32
N GLY A 298 -24.34 -9.29 -5.81
CA GLY A 298 -25.69 -9.85 -5.80
C GLY A 298 -26.08 -10.56 -7.09
N GLU A 299 -25.16 -10.71 -8.06
CA GLU A 299 -25.34 -11.71 -9.10
C GLU A 299 -25.51 -13.09 -8.46
N GLU A 300 -26.45 -13.87 -8.99
CA GLU A 300 -26.72 -15.22 -8.52
C GLU A 300 -26.12 -16.25 -9.47
N THR A 301 -25.67 -17.37 -8.91
CA THR A 301 -25.21 -18.52 -9.67
C THR A 301 -25.66 -19.81 -8.98
N ASP A 302 -26.09 -20.79 -9.78
CA ASP A 302 -26.34 -22.14 -9.29
C ASP A 302 -25.02 -22.92 -9.10
N LEU A 303 -23.90 -22.42 -9.65
CA LEU A 303 -22.57 -23.01 -9.48
C LEU A 303 -22.09 -22.85 -8.03
N LYS A 304 -21.84 -23.98 -7.39
CA LYS A 304 -21.31 -24.07 -6.02
C LYS A 304 -19.95 -24.74 -6.04
N ILE A 305 -19.04 -24.27 -5.18
CA ILE A 305 -17.75 -24.91 -4.92
C ILE A 305 -17.77 -25.36 -3.46
N SER A 306 -17.78 -26.67 -3.24
CA SER A 306 -17.46 -27.23 -1.92
C SER A 306 -15.94 -27.22 -1.78
N LEU A 307 -15.42 -26.57 -0.72
CA LEU A 307 -13.99 -26.48 -0.44
C LEU A 307 -13.74 -26.85 1.02
N GLU A 308 -12.91 -27.87 1.24
CA GLU A 308 -12.45 -28.31 2.55
C GLU A 308 -10.93 -28.18 2.60
N ALA A 309 -10.43 -27.60 3.69
CA ALA A 309 -9.00 -27.54 4.00
C ALA A 309 -8.79 -27.91 5.47
N VAL A 310 -7.97 -28.93 5.73
CA VAL A 310 -7.67 -29.41 7.08
C VAL A 310 -6.16 -29.43 7.29
N GLN A 311 -5.69 -28.69 8.29
CA GLN A 311 -4.27 -28.61 8.62
C GLN A 311 -3.92 -29.59 9.76
N ALA A 312 -2.91 -30.42 9.53
CA ALA A 312 -2.31 -31.33 10.49
C ALA A 312 -0.80 -31.09 10.55
N GLY A 313 -0.37 -30.25 11.51
CA GLY A 313 1.01 -29.78 11.59
C GLY A 313 1.43 -29.02 10.31
N ASP A 314 2.47 -29.52 9.64
CA ASP A 314 3.07 -28.92 8.44
C ASP A 314 2.40 -29.35 7.13
N ARG A 315 1.23 -30.01 7.21
CA ARG A 315 0.49 -30.53 6.06
C ARG A 315 -0.92 -29.98 6.03
N ILE A 316 -1.41 -29.66 4.83
CA ILE A 316 -2.79 -29.22 4.61
C ILE A 316 -3.45 -30.15 3.59
N GLN A 317 -4.43 -30.91 4.02
CA GLN A 317 -5.30 -31.69 3.16
C GLN A 317 -6.34 -30.76 2.53
N VAL A 318 -6.43 -30.75 1.21
CA VAL A 318 -7.35 -29.89 0.46
C VAL A 318 -8.21 -30.73 -0.46
N LYS A 319 -9.52 -30.47 -0.44
CA LYS A 319 -10.49 -31.07 -1.36
C LYS A 319 -11.44 -30.00 -1.86
N ALA A 320 -11.62 -29.93 -3.17
CA ALA A 320 -12.54 -29.02 -3.82
C ALA A 320 -13.39 -29.75 -4.86
N GLN A 321 -14.67 -29.38 -4.97
CA GLN A 321 -15.60 -29.94 -5.95
C GLN A 321 -16.61 -28.90 -6.41
N ALA A 322 -16.83 -28.83 -7.72
CA ALA A 322 -17.85 -28.00 -8.33
C ALA A 322 -19.17 -28.74 -8.52
N GLU A 323 -20.30 -28.07 -8.28
CA GLU A 323 -21.64 -28.61 -8.43
C GLU A 323 -22.64 -27.55 -8.93
N GLY A 324 -23.82 -27.97 -9.39
CA GLY A 324 -24.96 -27.08 -9.63
C GLY A 324 -25.09 -26.48 -11.03
N ILE A 325 -24.14 -26.73 -11.94
CA ILE A 325 -24.26 -26.39 -13.37
C ILE A 325 -23.76 -27.52 -14.28
N GLU A 326 -24.11 -27.45 -15.56
CA GLU A 326 -23.50 -28.29 -16.60
C GLU A 326 -22.04 -27.89 -16.80
N LEU A 327 -21.13 -28.86 -16.68
CA LEU A 327 -19.70 -28.63 -16.84
C LEU A 327 -19.33 -28.57 -18.32
N ARG A 328 -18.54 -27.56 -18.70
CA ARG A 328 -17.97 -27.39 -20.03
C ARG A 328 -16.49 -27.74 -20.04
N GLU A 329 -15.97 -28.22 -21.17
CA GLU A 329 -14.56 -28.64 -21.31
C GLU A 329 -13.57 -27.49 -21.07
N GLU A 330 -14.02 -26.24 -21.22
CA GLU A 330 -13.22 -25.02 -21.05
C GLU A 330 -13.19 -24.53 -19.59
N TYR A 331 -13.94 -25.15 -18.68
CA TYR A 331 -13.89 -24.81 -17.26
C TYR A 331 -12.62 -25.34 -16.62
N ARG A 332 -12.00 -24.52 -15.77
CA ARG A 332 -10.86 -24.91 -14.94
C ARG A 332 -11.13 -24.56 -13.50
N LEU A 333 -11.01 -25.55 -12.61
CA LEU A 333 -10.98 -25.32 -11.18
C LEU A 333 -9.54 -24.97 -10.78
N HIS A 334 -9.33 -23.81 -10.19
CA HIS A 334 -8.03 -23.35 -9.68
C HIS A 334 -8.06 -23.29 -8.16
N LEU A 335 -6.94 -23.65 -7.53
CA LEU A 335 -6.77 -23.57 -6.10
C LEU A 335 -5.48 -22.81 -5.76
N LEU A 336 -5.59 -21.81 -4.88
CA LEU A 336 -4.48 -20.99 -4.41
C LEU A 336 -4.30 -21.16 -2.90
N LEU A 337 -3.05 -21.25 -2.47
CA LEU A 337 -2.67 -21.06 -1.07
C LEU A 337 -2.30 -19.59 -0.89
N VAL A 338 -2.98 -18.90 0.02
CA VAL A 338 -2.75 -17.48 0.31
C VAL A 338 -2.37 -17.27 1.78
N GLU A 339 -1.54 -16.27 2.05
CA GLU A 339 -1.06 -15.89 3.37
C GLU A 339 -1.52 -14.48 3.71
N ASN A 340 -2.07 -14.30 4.91
CA ASN A 340 -2.51 -13.00 5.42
C ASN A 340 -1.63 -12.50 6.56
N ASP A 341 -1.77 -11.21 6.88
CA ASP A 341 -1.18 -10.55 8.04
C ASP A 341 0.34 -10.81 8.14
N LEU A 342 1.00 -10.68 6.99
CA LEU A 342 2.45 -10.76 6.85
C LEU A 342 3.05 -9.39 7.18
N HIS A 343 3.75 -9.31 8.32
CA HIS A 343 4.43 -8.10 8.76
C HIS A 343 5.80 -7.99 8.06
N PHE A 344 5.89 -7.03 7.14
CA PHE A 344 7.11 -6.72 6.41
C PHE A 344 7.10 -5.24 6.00
N ALA A 345 8.02 -4.45 6.54
CA ALA A 345 8.23 -3.07 6.11
C ALA A 345 8.86 -3.03 4.71
N ALA A 346 8.02 -3.01 3.68
CA ALA A 346 8.42 -2.99 2.29
C ALA A 346 9.09 -1.66 1.89
N PRO A 347 9.96 -1.66 0.85
CA PRO A 347 10.58 -0.43 0.35
C PRO A 347 9.61 0.67 -0.08
N ASN A 348 8.41 0.33 -0.55
CA ASN A 348 7.36 1.29 -0.87
C ASN A 348 6.60 1.81 0.37
N GLY A 349 6.87 1.27 1.56
CA GLY A 349 6.33 1.67 2.86
C GLY A 349 5.05 0.97 3.27
N ILE A 350 4.52 0.02 2.49
CA ILE A 350 3.50 -0.92 2.99
C ILE A 350 4.14 -1.80 4.06
N ARG A 351 3.44 -2.01 5.18
CA ARG A 351 3.99 -2.73 6.35
C ARG A 351 3.34 -4.08 6.61
N ILE A 352 2.08 -4.22 6.19
CA ILE A 352 1.28 -5.43 6.39
C ILE A 352 0.75 -5.85 5.02
N HIS A 353 1.00 -7.10 4.67
CA HIS A 353 0.61 -7.68 3.40
C HIS A 353 -0.42 -8.79 3.64
N ASP A 354 -1.60 -8.63 3.05
CA ASP A 354 -2.71 -9.59 3.13
C ASP A 354 -2.95 -10.31 1.81
N ALA A 355 -3.57 -11.49 1.90
CA ALA A 355 -3.95 -12.35 0.77
C ALA A 355 -2.84 -12.57 -0.26
N VAL A 356 -1.59 -12.67 0.21
CA VAL A 356 -0.41 -12.91 -0.64
C VAL A 356 -0.44 -14.35 -1.13
N VAL A 357 -0.49 -14.55 -2.45
CA VAL A 357 -0.46 -15.90 -3.03
C VAL A 357 0.92 -16.51 -2.82
N ARG A 358 0.96 -17.69 -2.18
CA ARG A 358 2.19 -18.42 -1.85
C ARG A 358 2.36 -19.68 -2.69
N HIS A 359 1.29 -20.21 -3.27
CA HIS A 359 1.36 -21.38 -4.14
C HIS A 359 0.09 -21.56 -5.00
N HIS A 360 0.26 -22.04 -6.23
CA HIS A 360 -0.82 -22.54 -7.07
C HIS A 360 -0.94 -24.06 -6.91
N ILE A 361 -1.91 -24.51 -6.11
CA ILE A 361 -1.98 -25.86 -5.54
C ILE A 361 -2.11 -26.94 -6.64
N ASN A 362 -2.83 -26.61 -7.72
CA ASN A 362 -3.03 -27.50 -8.87
C ASN A 362 -2.42 -26.95 -10.16
N GLY A 363 -1.33 -26.18 -10.03
CA GLY A 363 -0.61 -25.59 -11.14
C GLY A 363 -1.34 -24.44 -11.83
N LEU A 364 -0.69 -23.86 -12.85
CA LEU A 364 -1.21 -22.71 -13.57
C LEU A 364 -2.48 -23.04 -14.38
N GLU A 365 -2.50 -24.19 -15.03
CA GLU A 365 -3.59 -24.61 -15.93
C GLU A 365 -4.90 -24.92 -15.20
N GLY A 366 -4.83 -25.23 -13.90
CA GLY A 366 -5.97 -25.72 -13.12
C GLY A 366 -6.43 -27.12 -13.53
N THR A 367 -7.48 -27.59 -12.87
CA THR A 367 -8.07 -28.91 -13.11
C THR A 367 -9.22 -28.79 -14.12
N ALA A 368 -9.20 -29.57 -15.20
CA ALA A 368 -10.30 -29.67 -16.16
C ALA A 368 -11.36 -30.69 -15.71
N PRO A 369 -12.61 -30.60 -16.19
CA PRO A 369 -13.61 -31.63 -15.93
C PRO A 369 -13.19 -33.00 -16.47
N ALA A 370 -13.45 -34.04 -15.69
CA ALA A 370 -13.27 -35.44 -16.06
C ALA A 370 -14.44 -36.27 -15.51
N ASP A 371 -14.93 -37.24 -16.29
CA ASP A 371 -16.02 -38.13 -15.88
C ASP A 371 -17.28 -37.40 -15.35
N LYS A 372 -17.64 -36.28 -15.99
CA LYS A 372 -18.75 -35.38 -15.62
C LYS A 372 -18.62 -34.75 -14.22
N LYS A 373 -17.41 -34.71 -13.69
CA LYS A 373 -17.08 -34.04 -12.43
C LYS A 373 -15.98 -33.03 -12.66
N LEU A 374 -15.93 -32.03 -11.78
CA LEU A 374 -14.84 -31.09 -11.68
C LEU A 374 -14.43 -31.04 -10.21
N GLU A 375 -13.49 -31.90 -9.85
CA GLU A 375 -13.03 -32.11 -8.48
C GLU A 375 -11.51 -32.22 -8.43
N PHE A 376 -10.92 -31.77 -7.32
CA PHE A 376 -9.48 -31.86 -7.08
C PHE A 376 -9.22 -32.13 -5.60
N SER A 377 -8.28 -33.02 -5.29
CA SER A 377 -7.87 -33.34 -3.94
C SER A 377 -6.37 -33.54 -3.87
N THR A 378 -5.71 -32.94 -2.89
CA THR A 378 -4.27 -33.10 -2.66
C THR A 378 -3.88 -32.86 -1.21
N GLU A 379 -2.64 -33.19 -0.88
CA GLU A 379 -1.98 -32.76 0.34
C GLU A 379 -0.88 -31.75 0.00
N ILE A 380 -0.93 -30.59 0.65
CA ILE A 380 0.12 -29.57 0.58
C ILE A 380 1.11 -29.84 1.73
N VAL A 381 2.40 -29.87 1.42
CA VAL A 381 3.48 -29.95 2.40
C VAL A 381 4.14 -28.57 2.53
N LEU A 382 3.91 -27.88 3.65
CA LEU A 382 4.35 -26.49 3.83
C LEU A 382 5.88 -26.31 3.72
N PRO A 383 6.72 -27.23 4.22
CA PRO A 383 8.17 -27.17 3.99
C PRO A 383 8.57 -27.19 2.51
N ASP A 384 7.83 -27.91 1.66
CA ASP A 384 8.10 -27.99 0.22
C ASP A 384 7.73 -26.68 -0.47
N VAL A 385 6.59 -26.07 -0.09
CA VAL A 385 6.19 -24.72 -0.53
C VAL A 385 7.26 -23.71 -0.14
N ALA A 386 7.67 -23.68 1.13
CA ALA A 386 8.70 -22.77 1.62
C ALA A 386 10.04 -22.97 0.89
N THR A 387 10.41 -24.21 0.58
CA THR A 387 11.62 -24.54 -0.19
C THR A 387 11.53 -24.04 -1.63
N SER A 388 10.38 -24.20 -2.28
CA SER A 388 10.12 -23.68 -3.63
C SER A 388 10.29 -22.15 -3.68
N ILE A 389 9.65 -21.44 -2.73
CA ILE A 389 9.76 -19.97 -2.62
C ILE A 389 11.20 -19.55 -2.41
N ARG A 390 11.92 -20.15 -1.44
CA ARG A 390 13.33 -19.83 -1.18
C ARG A 390 14.19 -20.07 -2.41
N LYS A 391 13.99 -21.18 -3.13
CA LYS A 391 14.75 -21.50 -4.35
C LYS A 391 14.48 -20.50 -5.46
N TYR A 392 13.25 -20.01 -5.59
CA TYR A 392 12.90 -18.99 -6.57
C TYR A 392 13.57 -17.64 -6.22
N ILE A 393 13.40 -17.18 -4.99
CA ILE A 393 13.96 -15.91 -4.50
C ILE A 393 15.49 -15.92 -4.52
N ALA A 394 16.14 -17.03 -4.16
CA ALA A 394 17.61 -17.14 -4.17
C ALA A 394 18.23 -16.84 -5.54
N LYS A 395 17.56 -17.22 -6.64
CA LYS A 395 18.02 -16.88 -8.01
C LYS A 395 18.00 -15.37 -8.25
N THR A 396 17.04 -14.68 -7.68
CA THR A 396 16.93 -13.22 -7.78
C THR A 396 17.97 -12.57 -6.88
N GLU A 397 18.16 -13.05 -5.64
CA GLU A 397 19.19 -12.59 -4.70
C GLU A 397 20.61 -12.70 -5.27
N GLU A 398 20.93 -13.83 -5.92
CA GLU A 398 22.22 -14.04 -6.59
C GLU A 398 22.46 -12.99 -7.68
N LYS A 399 21.43 -12.68 -8.49
CA LYS A 399 21.54 -11.68 -9.56
C LYS A 399 21.77 -10.27 -9.04
N ILE A 400 21.21 -9.92 -7.88
CA ILE A 400 21.32 -8.58 -7.30
C ILE A 400 22.41 -8.43 -6.24
N GLY A 401 23.07 -9.53 -5.86
CA GLY A 401 24.15 -9.52 -4.87
C GLY A 401 23.70 -9.14 -3.46
N ARG A 402 22.42 -9.34 -3.12
CA ARG A 402 21.89 -9.11 -1.76
C ARG A 402 20.84 -10.16 -1.40
N VAL A 403 20.79 -10.52 -0.11
CA VAL A 403 19.79 -11.43 0.46
C VAL A 403 18.65 -10.61 1.07
N PHE A 404 17.42 -11.04 0.84
CA PHE A 404 16.25 -10.47 1.48
C PHE A 404 16.08 -11.03 2.90
N ALA A 405 15.78 -10.16 3.85
CA ALA A 405 15.55 -10.55 5.24
C ALA A 405 14.07 -10.88 5.51
N VAL A 406 13.41 -11.60 4.60
CA VAL A 406 11.98 -11.96 4.69
C VAL A 406 11.82 -13.46 4.44
N PRO A 407 11.70 -14.29 5.49
CA PRO A 407 11.47 -15.71 5.31
C PRO A 407 10.01 -15.97 4.86
N PRO A 408 9.76 -17.07 4.13
CA PRO A 408 8.38 -17.56 3.95
C PRO A 408 7.89 -18.15 5.27
N THR A 409 7.10 -17.38 6.02
CA THR A 409 6.52 -17.77 7.32
C THR A 409 5.48 -18.86 7.18
N LEU A 410 4.54 -18.71 6.22
CA LEU A 410 3.43 -19.63 5.96
C LEU A 410 2.56 -19.89 7.21
N GLU A 411 2.24 -18.84 7.97
CA GLU A 411 1.57 -18.98 9.27
C GLU A 411 0.05 -18.81 9.17
N LYS A 412 -0.43 -17.71 8.59
CA LYS A 412 -1.86 -17.35 8.52
C LYS A 412 -2.43 -17.65 7.15
N LEU A 413 -2.57 -18.95 6.90
CA LEU A 413 -2.92 -19.48 5.58
C LEU A 413 -4.43 -19.55 5.35
N GLN A 414 -4.84 -19.34 4.09
CA GLN A 414 -6.17 -19.63 3.57
C GLN A 414 -6.07 -20.35 2.23
N VAL A 415 -7.10 -21.09 1.86
CA VAL A 415 -7.22 -21.72 0.55
C VAL A 415 -8.35 -21.04 -0.21
N VAL A 416 -8.03 -20.52 -1.39
CA VAL A 416 -9.01 -19.97 -2.34
C VAL A 416 -9.23 -21.00 -3.44
N ALA A 417 -10.48 -21.29 -3.78
CA ALA A 417 -10.82 -22.06 -4.97
C ALA A 417 -11.75 -21.24 -5.87
N PHE A 418 -11.51 -21.27 -7.17
CA PHE A 418 -12.36 -20.59 -8.13
C PHE A 418 -12.45 -21.37 -9.43
N ILE A 419 -13.54 -21.17 -10.16
CA ILE A 419 -13.71 -21.76 -11.50
C ILE A 419 -13.59 -20.64 -12.52
N GLN A 420 -12.69 -20.83 -13.49
CA GLN A 420 -12.46 -19.91 -14.58
C GLN A 420 -12.82 -20.58 -15.92
N ASP A 421 -13.50 -19.85 -16.79
CA ASP A 421 -13.69 -20.24 -18.17
C ASP A 421 -12.48 -19.81 -19.00
N THR A 422 -11.79 -20.76 -19.64
CA THR A 422 -10.56 -20.43 -20.39
C THR A 422 -10.82 -19.68 -21.71
N THR A 423 -12.05 -19.65 -22.23
CA THR A 423 -12.37 -18.96 -23.48
C THR A 423 -12.38 -17.44 -23.34
N ASN A 424 -12.91 -16.95 -22.22
CA ASN A 424 -13.09 -15.53 -21.95
C ASN A 424 -12.42 -15.07 -20.64
N ARG A 425 -11.77 -15.99 -19.90
CA ARG A 425 -11.13 -15.81 -18.59
C ARG A 425 -12.10 -15.45 -17.47
N GLU A 426 -13.40 -15.52 -17.68
CA GLU A 426 -14.37 -15.17 -16.67
C GLU A 426 -14.28 -16.11 -15.47
N VAL A 427 -14.17 -15.55 -14.27
CA VAL A 427 -14.26 -16.31 -13.02
C VAL A 427 -15.74 -16.45 -12.65
N LEU A 428 -16.25 -17.67 -12.71
CA LEU A 428 -17.68 -17.97 -12.61
C LEU A 428 -18.16 -18.06 -11.16
N GLN A 429 -17.29 -18.52 -10.26
CA GLN A 429 -17.53 -18.60 -8.81
C GLN A 429 -16.20 -18.70 -8.09
N ALA A 430 -16.13 -18.17 -6.87
CA ALA A 430 -14.99 -18.31 -5.98
C ALA A 430 -15.43 -18.58 -4.54
N VAL A 431 -14.61 -19.31 -3.79
CA VAL A 431 -14.78 -19.58 -2.36
C VAL A 431 -13.43 -19.51 -1.66
N ILE A 432 -13.43 -19.15 -0.38
CA ILE A 432 -12.23 -19.11 0.45
C ILE A 432 -12.52 -19.77 1.79
N VAL A 433 -11.57 -20.56 2.29
CA VAL A 433 -11.65 -21.16 3.63
C VAL A 433 -10.34 -20.99 4.37
N THR A 434 -10.43 -20.88 5.70
CA THR A 434 -9.27 -21.01 6.57
C THR A 434 -9.11 -22.49 6.94
N PRO A 435 -7.93 -23.12 6.76
CA PRO A 435 -7.72 -24.51 7.14
C PRO A 435 -8.11 -24.75 8.59
N THR A 436 -8.98 -25.72 8.83
CA THR A 436 -9.34 -26.11 10.19
C THR A 436 -8.23 -26.98 10.77
N SER A 437 -7.81 -26.74 12.01
CA SER A 437 -6.88 -27.65 12.68
C SER A 437 -7.53 -29.01 12.91
N SER A 438 -6.89 -30.10 12.49
CA SER A 438 -7.27 -31.42 12.98
C SER A 438 -7.04 -31.42 14.50
N LYS A 439 -8.08 -31.75 15.28
CA LYS A 439 -7.84 -32.03 16.70
C LYS A 439 -6.84 -33.19 16.80
N PRO A 440 -5.86 -33.13 17.72
CA PRO A 440 -4.88 -34.20 17.91
C PRO A 440 -5.53 -35.53 18.26
#